data_AF-A0A4R2PCY5-F1
#
_entry.id   AF-A0A4R2PCY5-F1
#
_cell.length_a   1.000
_cell.length_b   1.000
_cell.length_c   1.000
_cell.angle_alpha   90.00
_cell.angle_beta   90.00
_cell.angle_gamma   90.00
#
_symmetry.space_group_name_H-M   'P 1'
#
loop_
_entity.id
_entity.type
_entity.pdbx_description
1 polymer ?
#
loop_
_entity_poly.entity_id
_entity_poly.type
_entity_poly.pdbx_seq_one_letter_code
_entity_poly.pdbx_strand_id
1 'polypeptide(L)'
;MSQENSYGKWREHIGPFLQSKLEEFHHFGLKRLTIDELWLFINESLAKRKEQNELSLNQFVNFVMSLSVNDYMNRIRMEMFKDADLTNIGHLFN
;
A
#
# COMPACT_ATOMS: atom_id res chain seq x y z
N MET A 1 1.04 -18.81 -0.09
CA MET A 1 0.97 -18.81 1.39
C MET A 1 1.34 -17.41 1.83
N SER A 2 0.33 -16.56 2.01
CA SER A 2 0.48 -15.12 2.11
C SER A 2 1.02 -14.75 3.48
N GLN A 3 2.13 -14.01 3.49
CA GLN A 3 2.77 -13.45 4.67
C GLN A 3 1.72 -12.75 5.54
N GLU A 4 1.31 -13.41 6.63
CA GLU A 4 0.41 -12.84 7.61
C GLU A 4 1.21 -11.80 8.40
N ASN A 5 1.21 -10.57 7.87
CA ASN A 5 2.03 -9.47 8.37
C ASN A 5 1.72 -9.25 9.86
N SER A 6 2.76 -9.16 10.70
CA SER A 6 2.67 -8.99 12.17
C SER A 6 1.81 -7.80 12.65
N TYR A 7 1.41 -6.93 11.73
CA TYR A 7 0.62 -5.72 11.94
C TYR A 7 -0.88 -5.89 11.65
N GLY A 8 -1.34 -7.06 11.21
CA GLY A 8 -2.77 -7.36 11.03
C GLY A 8 -3.60 -7.08 12.30
N LYS A 9 -3.03 -7.40 13.46
CA LYS A 9 -3.60 -7.09 14.80
C LYS A 9 -3.84 -5.59 15.05
N TRP A 10 -3.11 -4.71 14.36
CA TRP A 10 -3.25 -3.26 14.53
C TRP A 10 -4.25 -2.65 13.56
N ARG A 11 -4.67 -3.36 12.51
CA ARG A 11 -5.66 -2.86 11.56
C ARG A 11 -6.92 -2.36 12.24
N GLU A 12 -7.44 -3.13 13.21
CA GLU A 12 -8.61 -2.74 14.01
C GLU A 12 -8.30 -1.56 14.93
N HIS A 13 -7.14 -1.57 15.58
CA HIS A 13 -6.71 -0.51 16.52
C HIS A 13 -6.52 0.85 15.85
N ILE A 14 -6.07 0.87 14.60
CA ILE A 14 -5.84 2.11 13.83
C ILE A 14 -6.96 2.43 12.84
N GLY A 15 -8.10 1.74 12.93
CA GLY A 15 -9.25 1.92 12.03
C GLY A 15 -9.63 3.38 11.75
N PRO A 16 -9.74 4.25 12.77
CA PRO A 16 -10.04 5.67 12.56
C PRO A 16 -8.99 6.41 11.72
N PHE A 17 -7.70 6.07 11.87
CA PHE A 17 -6.62 6.65 11.08
C PHE A 17 -6.64 6.15 9.64
N LEU A 18 -6.94 4.86 9.43
CA LEU A 18 -7.10 4.29 8.09
C LEU A 18 -8.27 4.94 7.35
N GLN A 19 -9.40 5.16 8.03
CA GLN A 19 -10.56 5.83 7.46
C GLN A 19 -10.24 7.29 7.10
N SER A 20 -9.61 8.04 8.02
CA SER A 20 -9.18 9.41 7.75
C SER A 20 -8.22 9.49 6.56
N LYS A 21 -7.30 8.53 6.44
CA LYS A 21 -6.35 8.46 5.32
C LYS A 21 -7.02 8.11 4.00
N LEU A 22 -8.01 7.20 4.03
CA LEU A 22 -8.81 6.87 2.87
C LEU A 22 -9.59 8.09 2.35
N GLU A 23 -10.21 8.83 3.27
CA GLU A 23 -10.94 10.06 2.95
C GLU A 23 -10.03 11.15 2.37
N GLU A 24 -8.81 11.30 2.89
CA GLU A 24 -7.78 12.15 2.31
C GLU A 24 -7.50 11.76 0.85
N PHE A 25 -7.27 10.47 0.58
CA PHE A 25 -6.97 9.98 -0.77
C PHE A 25 -8.16 10.18 -1.72
N HIS A 26 -9.38 9.97 -1.21
CA HIS A 26 -10.61 10.27 -1.94
C HIS A 26 -10.74 11.77 -2.23
N HIS A 27 -10.36 12.64 -1.30
CA HIS A 27 -10.36 14.09 -1.51
C HIS A 27 -9.44 14.50 -2.67
N PHE A 28 -8.28 13.86 -2.79
CA PHE A 28 -7.33 14.06 -3.89
C PHE A 28 -7.69 13.34 -5.20
N GLY A 29 -8.89 12.75 -5.30
CA GLY A 29 -9.43 12.20 -6.55
C GLY A 29 -9.40 10.69 -6.68
N LEU A 30 -8.83 9.95 -5.71
CA LEU A 30 -8.82 8.49 -5.72
C LEU A 30 -10.14 7.87 -5.21
N LYS A 31 -11.28 8.34 -5.71
CA LYS A 31 -12.64 8.00 -5.20
C LYS A 31 -12.97 6.50 -5.20
N ARG A 32 -12.30 5.70 -6.02
CA ARG A 32 -12.52 4.26 -6.14
C ARG A 32 -11.65 3.42 -5.20
N LEU A 33 -10.67 4.05 -4.54
CA LEU A 33 -9.79 3.35 -3.61
C LEU A 33 -10.62 2.77 -2.47
N THR A 34 -10.45 1.49 -2.19
CA THR A 34 -11.09 0.80 -1.08
C THR A 34 -10.16 0.73 0.14
N ILE A 35 -10.75 0.48 1.31
CA ILE A 35 -9.97 0.30 2.55
C ILE A 35 -9.02 -0.90 2.47
N ASP A 36 -9.40 -1.95 1.73
CA ASP A 36 -8.57 -3.15 1.53
C ASP A 36 -7.39 -2.87 0.61
N GLU A 37 -7.59 -2.13 -0.49
CA GLU A 37 -6.50 -1.68 -1.37
C GLU A 37 -5.54 -0.72 -0.65
N LEU A 38 -6.07 0.20 0.18
CA LEU A 38 -5.26 1.06 1.02
C LEU A 38 -4.42 0.24 2.00
N TRP A 39 -5.03 -0.76 2.64
CA TRP A 39 -4.33 -1.66 3.55
C TRP A 39 -3.22 -2.43 2.84
N LEU A 40 -3.50 -2.99 1.66
CA LEU A 40 -2.49 -3.66 0.83
C LEU A 40 -1.31 -2.71 0.53
N PHE A 41 -1.60 -1.49 0.09
CA PHE A 41 -0.58 -0.47 -0.17
C PHE A 41 0.30 -0.17 1.05
N ILE A 42 -0.29 -0.02 2.24
CA ILE A 42 0.46 0.23 3.49
C ILE A 42 1.42 -0.94 3.77
N ASN A 43 0.95 -2.18 3.63
CA ASN A 43 1.77 -3.37 3.85
C ASN A 43 2.92 -3.47 2.85
N GLU A 44 2.66 -3.22 1.56
CA GLU A 44 3.70 -3.19 0.53
C GLU A 44 4.73 -2.09 0.77
N SER A 45 4.27 -0.92 1.21
CA SER A 45 5.13 0.22 1.52
C SER A 45 6.00 -0.05 2.75
N LEU A 46 5.45 -0.76 3.75
CA LEU A 46 6.16 -1.19 4.93
C LEU A 46 7.25 -2.22 4.58
N ALA A 47 6.94 -3.21 3.75
CA ALA A 47 7.88 -4.24 3.32
C ALA A 47 9.08 -3.69 2.53
N LYS A 48 8.92 -2.53 1.86
CA LYS A 48 10.00 -1.84 1.14
C LYS A 48 10.94 -1.04 2.05
N ARG A 49 10.59 -0.84 3.33
CA ARG A 49 11.47 -0.11 4.26
C ARG A 49 12.72 -0.93 4.54
N LYS A 50 13.88 -0.27 4.46
CA LYS A 50 15.19 -0.88 4.74
C LYS A 50 15.38 -1.18 6.24
N GLU A 51 14.71 -0.43 7.10
CA GLU A 51 14.71 -0.63 8.54
C GLU A 51 13.65 -1.66 8.90
N GLN A 52 14.05 -2.94 9.00
CA GLN A 52 13.17 -4.05 9.40
C GLN A 52 12.96 -4.13 10.93
N ASN A 53 13.20 -3.05 11.65
CA ASN A 53 12.93 -3.01 13.09
C ASN A 53 11.41 -3.02 13.30
N GLU A 54 10.95 -3.76 14.31
CA GLU A 54 9.54 -3.75 14.70
C GLU A 54 9.15 -2.31 15.09
N LEU A 55 8.21 -1.73 14.34
CA LEU A 55 7.68 -0.40 14.67
C LEU A 55 6.80 -0.53 15.92
N SER A 56 6.86 0.44 16.83
CA SER A 56 5.81 0.61 17.84
C SER A 56 4.50 1.10 17.20
N LEU A 57 3.36 0.99 17.91
CA LEU A 57 2.05 1.43 17.40
C LEU A 57 2.08 2.90 16.95
N ASN A 58 2.68 3.79 17.76
CA ASN A 58 2.79 5.22 17.42
C ASN A 58 3.64 5.44 16.16
N GLN A 59 4.75 4.71 16.01
CA GLN A 59 5.59 4.78 14.81
C GLN A 59 4.85 4.23 13.58
N PHE A 60 4.05 3.18 13.74
CA PHE A 60 3.24 2.63 12.67
C PHE A 60 2.12 3.59 12.23
N VAL A 61 1.42 4.22 13.17
CA VAL A 61 0.44 5.27 12.85
C VAL A 61 1.11 6.43 12.12
N ASN A 62 2.25 6.93 12.63
CA ASN A 62 3.01 7.98 11.95
C ASN A 62 3.43 7.58 10.54
N PHE A 63 3.86 6.34 10.35
CA PHE A 63 4.17 5.80 9.04
C PHE A 63 2.96 5.84 8.11
N VAL A 64 1.81 5.30 8.53
CA VAL A 64 0.57 5.30 7.74
C VAL A 64 0.19 6.73 7.34
N MET A 65 0.23 7.66 8.29
CA MET A 65 -0.14 9.06 8.04
C MET A 65 0.84 9.78 7.12
N SER A 66 2.11 9.36 7.08
CA SER A 66 3.14 9.92 6.20
C SER A 66 3.01 9.53 4.73
N LEU A 67 2.27 8.47 4.41
CA LEU A 67 2.09 8.01 3.02
C LEU A 67 1.31 9.04 2.21
N SER A 68 1.74 9.31 0.98
CA SER A 68 1.08 10.29 0.12
C SER A 68 0.35 9.64 -1.06
N VAL A 69 -0.56 10.40 -1.66
CA VAL A 69 -1.20 10.03 -2.94
C VAL A 69 -0.15 9.80 -4.03
N ASN A 70 0.94 10.56 -4.02
CA ASN A 70 2.04 10.39 -4.97
C ASN A 70 2.74 9.03 -4.80
N ASP A 71 2.95 8.58 -3.55
CA ASP A 71 3.52 7.26 -3.27
C ASP A 71 2.63 6.14 -3.80
N TYR A 72 1.32 6.28 -3.61
CA TYR A 72 0.33 5.35 -4.15
C TYR A 72 0.31 5.33 -5.68
N MET A 73 0.33 6.49 -6.33
CA MET A 73 0.37 6.58 -7.78
C MET A 73 1.66 6.01 -8.37
N ASN A 74 2.80 6.21 -7.70
CA ASN A 74 4.06 5.60 -8.09
C ASN A 74 4.00 4.06 -7.98
N ARG A 75 3.37 3.53 -6.92
CA ARG A 75 3.12 2.08 -6.78
C ARG A 75 2.28 1.53 -7.93
N ILE A 76 1.13 2.14 -8.21
CA ILE A 76 0.23 1.74 -9.30
C ILE A 76 0.95 1.77 -10.64
N ARG A 77 1.74 2.83 -10.90
CA ARG A 77 2.53 2.95 -12.12
C ARG A 77 3.54 1.80 -12.25
N MET A 78 4.26 1.47 -11.17
CA MET A 78 5.19 0.33 -11.17
C MET A 78 4.48 -1.00 -11.40
N GLU A 79 3.28 -1.19 -10.84
CA GLU A 79 2.45 -2.38 -11.05
C GLU A 79 2.03 -2.51 -12.52
N MET A 80 1.50 -1.44 -13.11
CA MET A 80 1.16 -1.40 -14.54
C MET A 80 2.35 -1.72 -15.45
N PHE A 81 3.54 -1.21 -15.14
CA PHE A 81 4.74 -1.52 -15.93
C PHE A 81 5.16 -2.98 -15.82
N LYS A 82 5.04 -3.59 -14.63
CA LYS A 82 5.30 -5.03 -14.47
C LYS A 82 4.33 -5.88 -15.28
N ASP A 83 3.06 -5.51 -15.30
CA ASP A 83 2.03 -6.25 -16.05
C ASP A 83 2.16 -6.05 -17.57
N ALA A 84 2.59 -4.86 -18.00
CA ALA A 84 2.86 -4.54 -19.40
C ALA A 84 4.05 -5.32 -19.97
N ASP A 85 5.11 -5.51 -19.18
CA ASP A 85 6.26 -6.34 -19.60
C ASP A 85 5.85 -7.80 -19.79
N LEU A 86 4.97 -8.33 -18.94
CA LEU A 86 4.55 -9.74 -19.01
C LEU A 86 3.62 -10.07 -20.19
N THR A 87 2.95 -9.08 -20.78
CA THR A 87 2.04 -9.29 -21.92
C THR A 87 2.74 -9.30 -23.28
N ASN A 88 4.01 -8.85 -23.38
CA ASN A 88 4.73 -8.75 -24.65
C ASN A 88 5.70 -9.93 -24.94
N ILE A 89 6.12 -10.69 -23.92
CA ILE A 89 7.19 -11.69 -24.08
C ILE A 89 6.68 -13.05 -24.63
N GLY A 90 5.38 -13.32 -24.59
CA GLY A 90 4.80 -14.59 -25.02
C GLY A 90 4.67 -14.76 -26.54
N HIS A 91 4.65 -13.67 -27.31
CA HIS A 91 4.43 -13.70 -28.76
C HIS A 91 5.71 -13.51 -29.59
N LEU A 92 6.86 -13.33 -28.94
CA LEU A 92 8.19 -13.17 -29.57
C LEU A 92 8.99 -14.48 -29.66
N PHE A 93 8.42 -15.59 -29.18
CA PHE A 93 9.04 -16.92 -29.22
C PHE A 93 8.18 -17.97 -29.95
N ASN A 94 7.48 -17.57 -31.02
CA ASN A 94 6.81 -18.51 -31.92
C ASN A 94 7.07 -18.14 -33.38
#